data_AF-A0A447US93-F1
#
_entry.id   AF-A0A447US93-F1
#
_cell.length_a   1.000
_cell.length_b   1.000
_cell.length_c   1.000
_cell.angle_alpha   90.00
_cell.angle_beta   90.00
_cell.angle_gamma   90.00
#
_symmetry.space_group_name_H-M   'P 1'
#
loop_
_entity.id
_entity.type
_entity.pdbx_description
1 polymer ?
#
loop_
_entity_poly.entity_id
_entity_poly.type
_entity_poly.pdbx_seq_one_letter_code
_entity_poly.pdbx_strand_id
1 'polypeptide(L)'
;MITIVPDDGDIAAPVDVDRIKLVNIPVSDLSKNVDGFLVSNTAINPRDEEVMVASGHLETANVSAINEMVASIALNRQFEAQIKMMKAAEDLANSGNRLIRGT
;
A
#
# COMPACT_ATOMS: atom_id res chain seq x y z
N MET A 1 -12.47 24.81 2.72
CA MET A 1 -13.42 25.82 2.25
C MET A 1 -13.36 25.78 0.74
N ILE A 2 -14.45 25.44 0.06
CA ILE A 2 -14.52 25.53 -1.40
C ILE A 2 -15.05 26.93 -1.70
N THR A 3 -14.17 27.78 -2.24
CA THR A 3 -14.48 29.19 -2.57
C THR A 3 -14.51 29.34 -4.09
N ILE A 4 -15.55 29.99 -4.60
CA ILE A 4 -15.65 30.37 -6.01
C ILE A 4 -15.55 31.89 -6.13
N VAL A 5 -14.88 32.38 -7.18
CA VAL A 5 -14.88 33.80 -7.55
C VAL A 5 -15.88 33.96 -8.71
N PRO A 6 -16.96 34.75 -8.56
CA PRO A 6 -17.93 34.98 -9.64
C PRO A 6 -17.34 35.79 -10.81
N ASP A 7 -17.82 35.55 -12.03
CA ASP A 7 -17.39 36.23 -13.27
C ASP A 7 -17.91 37.68 -13.39
N ASP A 8 -18.80 38.12 -12.49
CA ASP A 8 -19.45 39.44 -12.52
C ASP A 8 -18.60 40.58 -11.89
N GLY A 9 -17.33 40.31 -11.57
CA GLY A 9 -16.36 41.36 -11.25
C GLY A 9 -16.45 41.99 -9.85
N ASP A 10 -17.34 41.57 -8.96
CA ASP A 10 -17.29 41.97 -7.54
C ASP A 10 -16.39 41.02 -6.74
N ILE A 11 -15.16 41.47 -6.49
CA ILE A 11 -14.07 40.72 -5.86
C ILE A 11 -14.17 40.76 -4.31
N ALA A 12 -15.22 41.37 -3.74
CA ALA A 12 -15.24 41.74 -2.32
C ALA A 12 -15.79 40.67 -1.35
N ALA A 13 -16.37 39.56 -1.81
CA ALA A 13 -16.90 38.54 -0.90
C ALA A 13 -16.73 37.11 -1.45
N PRO A 14 -15.66 36.38 -1.05
CA PRO A 14 -15.63 34.94 -1.25
C PRO A 14 -16.86 34.30 -0.60
N VAL A 15 -17.76 33.74 -1.41
CA VAL A 15 -18.94 33.03 -0.91
C VAL A 15 -18.53 31.62 -0.50
N ASP A 16 -18.81 31.29 0.76
CA ASP A 16 -18.71 29.93 1.30
C ASP A 16 -19.79 29.05 0.69
N VAL A 17 -19.42 28.15 -0.23
CA VAL A 17 -20.40 27.23 -0.86
C VAL A 17 -20.53 25.93 -0.07
N ASP A 18 -19.40 25.27 0.22
CA ASP A 18 -19.37 24.02 0.98
C ASP A 18 -17.96 23.69 1.50
N ARG A 19 -17.83 22.66 2.34
CA ARG A 19 -16.57 22.15 2.89
C ARG A 19 -16.49 20.63 2.78
N ILE A 20 -15.33 20.16 2.30
CA ILE A 20 -14.97 18.74 2.31
C ILE A 20 -14.93 18.22 3.75
N LYS A 21 -15.66 17.13 4.02
CA LYS A 21 -15.58 16.42 5.29
C LYS A 21 -14.29 15.61 5.33
N LEU A 22 -13.38 16.01 6.22
CA LEU A 22 -12.14 15.30 6.50
C LEU A 22 -12.34 14.44 7.74
N VAL A 23 -11.79 13.23 7.72
CA VAL A 23 -11.90 12.27 8.82
C VAL A 23 -10.52 11.68 9.07
N ASN A 24 -10.24 11.38 10.33
CA ASN A 24 -9.02 10.72 10.75
C ASN A 24 -9.40 9.37 11.37
N ILE A 25 -8.94 8.28 10.77
CA ILE A 25 -9.32 6.93 11.15
C ILE A 25 -8.03 6.16 11.43
N PRO A 26 -7.95 5.42 12.56
CA PRO A 26 -6.82 4.53 12.82
C PRO A 26 -6.60 3.54 11.67
N VAL A 27 -5.34 3.33 11.29
CA VAL A 27 -4.99 2.43 10.16
C VAL A 27 -5.48 1.00 10.39
N SER A 28 -5.61 0.56 11.65
CA SER A 28 -6.17 -0.75 12.01
C SER A 28 -7.63 -0.94 11.60
N ASP A 29 -8.37 0.15 11.45
CA ASP A 29 -9.81 0.13 11.21
C ASP A 29 -10.14 0.40 9.72
N LEU A 30 -9.10 0.51 8.90
CA LEU A 30 -9.18 0.69 7.46
C LEU A 30 -8.87 -0.62 6.74
N SER A 31 -9.67 -0.92 5.73
CA SER A 31 -9.41 -1.99 4.77
C SER A 31 -9.42 -1.44 3.35
N LYS A 32 -8.72 -2.10 2.42
CA LYS A 32 -8.72 -1.73 1.01
C LYS A 32 -9.81 -2.53 0.29
N ASN A 33 -10.71 -1.85 -0.40
CA ASN A 33 -11.75 -2.50 -1.21
C ASN A 33 -11.20 -2.93 -2.58
N VAL A 34 -12.02 -3.63 -3.37
CA VAL A 34 -11.65 -4.13 -4.71
C VAL A 34 -11.33 -3.01 -5.70
N ASP A 35 -11.89 -1.83 -5.50
CA ASP A 35 -11.65 -0.64 -6.32
C ASP A 35 -10.38 0.12 -5.88
N GLY A 36 -9.69 -0.34 -4.84
CA GLY A 36 -8.45 0.23 -4.33
C GLY A 36 -8.62 1.36 -3.32
N PHE A 37 -9.85 1.74 -2.97
CA PHE A 37 -10.15 2.74 -1.93
C PHE A 37 -9.96 2.18 -0.52
N LEU A 38 -9.58 3.06 0.41
CA LEU A 38 -9.58 2.75 1.83
C LEU A 38 -10.99 2.96 2.39
N VAL A 39 -11.57 1.91 2.97
CA VAL A 39 -12.90 1.91 3.57
C VAL A 39 -12.80 1.64 5.06
N SER A 40 -13.59 2.37 5.84
CA SER A 40 -13.75 2.15 7.28
C SER A 40 -14.68 0.98 7.53
N ASN A 41 -14.44 0.22 8.59
CA ASN A 41 -15.39 -0.79 9.06
C ASN A 41 -16.65 -0.18 9.69
N THR A 42 -16.65 1.14 9.94
CA THR A 42 -17.77 1.87 10.54
C THR A 42 -18.53 2.69 9.50
N ALA A 43 -19.86 2.73 9.64
CA ALA A 43 -20.74 3.44 8.72
C ALA A 43 -20.63 4.98 8.83
N ILE A 44 -20.23 5.49 9.99
CA ILE A 44 -20.16 6.94 10.26
C ILE A 44 -18.83 7.24 10.94
N ASN A 45 -18.00 8.04 10.26
CA ASN A 45 -16.77 8.57 10.82
C ASN A 45 -16.97 10.05 11.14
N PRO A 46 -16.67 10.50 12.38
CA PRO A 46 -16.82 11.90 12.76
C PRO A 46 -15.82 12.77 11.98
N ARG A 47 -16.19 14.03 11.74
CA ARG A 47 -15.27 15.00 11.13
C ARG A 47 -14.12 15.28 12.10
N ASP A 48 -12.91 15.33 11.56
CA ASP A 48 -11.74 15.84 12.27
C ASP A 48 -11.41 17.24 11.77
N GLU A 49 -11.16 18.18 12.68
CA GLU A 49 -10.81 19.57 12.38
C GLU A 49 -9.30 19.82 12.36
N GLU A 50 -8.49 18.89 12.85
CA GLU A 50 -7.02 18.96 12.79
C GLU A 50 -6.48 18.60 11.40
N VAL A 51 -7.24 17.82 10.62
CA VAL A 51 -6.85 17.42 9.27
C VAL A 51 -6.97 18.60 8.32
N MET A 52 -5.85 18.94 7.66
CA MET A 52 -5.77 20.00 6.66
C MET A 52 -5.46 19.43 5.28
N VAL A 53 -6.00 20.07 4.24
CA VAL A 53 -5.72 19.74 2.84
C VAL A 53 -4.80 20.80 2.26
N ALA A 54 -3.69 20.36 1.66
CA ALA A 54 -2.82 21.22 0.87
C ALA A 54 -3.40 21.38 -0.55
N SER A 55 -3.74 22.61 -0.94
CA SER A 55 -4.23 22.89 -2.29
C SER A 55 -3.10 22.83 -3.32
N GLY A 56 -3.39 22.32 -4.53
CA GLY A 56 -2.41 22.27 -5.63
C GLY A 56 -1.30 21.22 -5.46
N HIS A 57 -1.42 20.33 -4.46
CA HIS A 57 -0.48 19.24 -4.24
C HIS A 57 -1.14 17.89 -4.50
N LEU A 58 -0.44 17.01 -5.21
CA LEU A 58 -0.85 15.61 -5.43
C LEU A 58 0.10 14.70 -4.66
N GLU A 59 -0.44 13.89 -3.76
CA GLU A 59 0.33 12.92 -2.99
C GLU A 59 0.96 11.87 -3.93
N THR A 60 2.27 11.69 -3.79
CA THR A 60 3.03 10.67 -4.51
C THR A 60 3.08 9.37 -3.71
N ALA A 61 3.31 8.24 -4.39
CA ALA A 61 3.47 6.97 -3.71
C ALA A 61 4.65 7.00 -2.73
N ASN A 62 4.45 6.43 -1.53
CA ASN A 62 5.50 6.28 -0.52
C ASN A 62 6.45 5.09 -0.78
N VAL A 63 6.39 4.49 -1.98
CA VAL A 63 7.17 3.30 -2.36
C VAL A 63 8.39 3.70 -3.18
N SER A 64 9.55 3.12 -2.86
CA SER A 64 10.78 3.29 -3.64
C SER A 64 11.00 2.09 -4.56
N ALA A 65 11.02 2.34 -5.87
CA ALA A 65 11.23 1.29 -6.88
C ALA A 65 12.56 0.52 -6.67
N ILE A 66 13.60 1.19 -6.18
CA ILE A 66 14.90 0.57 -5.92
C ILE A 66 14.78 -0.43 -4.76
N ASN A 67 14.10 -0.04 -3.68
CA ASN A 67 13.92 -0.90 -2.52
C ASN A 67 13.09 -2.14 -2.87
N GLU A 68 12.02 -1.96 -3.66
CA GLU A 68 11.19 -3.08 -4.14
C GLU A 68 11.98 -4.03 -5.05
N MET A 69 12.83 -3.50 -5.93
CA MET A 69 13.69 -4.33 -6.78
C MET A 69 14.69 -5.15 -5.97
N VAL A 70 15.33 -4.54 -4.97
CA VAL A 70 16.27 -5.25 -4.08
C VAL A 70 15.54 -6.32 -3.27
N ALA A 71 14.34 -6.03 -2.75
CA ALA A 71 13.51 -6.99 -2.05
C ALA A 71 13.13 -8.18 -2.95
N SER A 72 12.76 -7.92 -4.21
CA SER A 72 12.48 -8.97 -5.19
C SER A 72 13.72 -9.82 -5.50
N ILE A 73 14.90 -9.22 -5.66
CA ILE A 73 16.15 -9.97 -5.86
C ILE A 73 16.46 -10.85 -4.64
N ALA A 74 16.29 -10.32 -3.43
CA ALA A 74 16.52 -11.08 -2.21
C ALA A 74 15.56 -12.29 -2.11
N LEU A 75 14.29 -12.09 -2.44
CA LEU A 75 13.27 -13.15 -2.48
C LEU A 75 13.66 -14.25 -3.50
N ASN A 76 14.09 -13.85 -4.70
CA ASN A 76 14.52 -14.80 -5.73
C ASN A 76 15.73 -15.62 -5.28
N ARG A 77 16.74 -14.99 -4.66
CA ARG A 77 17.91 -15.70 -4.11
C ARG A 77 17.52 -16.67 -3.01
N GLN A 78 16.61 -16.27 -2.12
CA GLN A 78 16.09 -17.12 -1.07
C GLN A 78 15.36 -18.33 -1.65
N PHE A 79 14.53 -18.12 -2.67
CA PHE A 79 13.85 -19.20 -3.39
C PHE A 79 14.84 -20.15 -4.07
N GLU A 80 15.85 -19.63 -4.77
CA GLU A 80 16.89 -20.48 -5.38
C GLU A 80 17.65 -21.32 -4.35
N ALA A 81 17.98 -20.74 -3.20
CA ALA A 81 18.63 -21.46 -2.11
C ALA A 81 17.73 -22.59 -1.57
N GLN A 82 16.43 -22.33 -1.40
CA GLN A 82 15.45 -23.34 -1.01
C GLN A 82 15.37 -24.49 -2.03
N ILE A 83 15.36 -24.18 -3.33
CA ILE A 83 15.35 -25.19 -4.41
C ILE A 83 16.64 -26.02 -4.42
N LYS A 84 17.80 -25.37 -4.27
CA LYS A 84 19.10 -26.06 -4.21
C LYS A 84 19.18 -26.99 -3.00
N MET A 85 18.68 -26.57 -1.84
CA MET A 85 18.59 -27.40 -0.63
C MET A 85 17.70 -28.62 -0.86
N MET A 86 16.53 -28.44 -1.49
CA MET A 86 15.64 -29.56 -1.82
C MET A 86 16.29 -30.56 -2.77
N LYS A 87 16.98 -30.09 -3.82
CA LYS A 87 17.74 -30.97 -4.73
C LYS A 87 18.87 -31.71 -4.01
N ALA A 88 19.63 -31.02 -3.16
CA ALA A 88 20.69 -31.66 -2.39
C ALA A 88 20.14 -32.74 -1.45
N ALA A 89 18.98 -32.51 -0.84
CA ALA A 89 18.29 -33.50 -0.02
C ALA A 89 17.81 -34.71 -0.85
N GLU A 90 17.28 -34.49 -2.06
CA GLU A 90 16.88 -35.54 -2.99
C GLU A 90 18.09 -36.38 -3.44
N ASP A 91 19.20 -35.75 -3.82
CA ASP A 91 20.44 -36.42 -4.21
C ASP A 91 21.02 -37.26 -3.06
N LEU A 92 20.96 -36.73 -1.83
CA LEU A 92 21.37 -37.46 -0.63
C LEU A 92 20.47 -38.67 -0.37
N ALA A 93 19.15 -38.51 -0.48
CA ALA A 93 18.19 -39.60 -0.32
C ALA A 93 18.40 -40.69 -1.39
N ASN A 94 18.60 -40.31 -2.65
CA ASN A 94 18.89 -41.24 -3.74
C ASN A 94 20.20 -42.00 -3.51
N SER A 95 21.26 -41.29 -3.11
CA SER A 95 22.56 -41.89 -2.79
C SER A 95 22.44 -42.86 -1.61
N GLY A 96 21.76 -42.45 -0.53
CA GLY A 96 21.47 -43.29 0.63
C GLY A 96 20.69 -44.56 0.24
N ASN A 97 19.66 -44.42 -0.60
CA ASN A 97 18.89 -45.56 -1.11
C ASN A 97 19.74 -46.53 -1.94
N ARG A 98 20.73 -46.04 -2.71
CA ARG A 98 21.67 -46.91 -3.44
C ARG A 98 22.62 -47.65 -2.51
N LEU A 99 23.07 -47.02 -1.42
CA LEU A 99 23.91 -47.66 -0.41
C LEU A 99 23.15 -48.76 0.33
N ILE A 100 21.88 -48.53 0.67
CA ILE A 100 21.01 -49.56 1.26
C ILE A 100 20.79 -50.72 0.29
N ARG A 101 20.72 -50.44 -1.02
CA ARG A 101 20.55 -51.46 -2.05
C ARG A 101 21.82 -52.29 -2.29
N GLY A 102 23.00 -51.69 -2.12
CA GLY A 102 24.30 -52.37 -2.18
C GLY A 102 24.46 -53.19 -3.45
N THR A 103 24.73 -52.53 -4.59
CA THR A 103 24.43 -53.04 -5.94
C THR A 103 22.94 -53.33 -6.17
#